data_AF-A0A3M1FAF0-F1
#
_entry.id   AF-A0A3M1FAF0-F1
#
_cell.length_a   1.000
_cell.length_b   1.000
_cell.length_c   1.000
_cell.angle_alpha   90.00
_cell.angle_beta   90.00
_cell.angle_gamma   90.00
#
_symmetry.space_group_name_H-M   'P 1'
#
loop_
_entity.id
_entity.type
_entity.pdbx_description
1 polymer ?
#
loop_
_entity_poly.entity_id
_entity_poly.type
_entity_poly.pdbx_seq_one_letter_code
_entity_poly.pdbx_strand_id
1 'polypeptide(L)'
;MVDHITKSIPELVEKYSDEHKETSDMMVPILLKKGLDNLDLSMFSPEKKDAILNSLAEELIKRGRTQDAIKALTMTGNKQKLIEVGDSFVSMNMLSNAIDCYHLANAQDKLIEIGEVCLRDGQMTDAIKAFKLVGDSDKLNKVADECFKREKYQSAIEVFNILGNREKLIEVGDKCLMYDQLVYAEKAYQLADAKDKLNRLGDIYLKKEILSSAYRAYKLANNQTMLEFLKRNFNIGDDNETV
;
A
#
# COMPACT_ATOMS: atom_id res chain seq x y z
N MET A 1 49.02 -12.73 -35.81
CA MET A 1 47.60 -12.78 -36.24
C MET A 1 46.66 -12.66 -35.03
N VAL A 2 46.95 -13.33 -33.90
CA VAL A 2 46.20 -13.22 -32.64
C VAL A 2 46.30 -11.83 -32.00
N ASP A 3 47.46 -11.15 -32.09
CA ASP A 3 47.67 -9.79 -31.56
C ASP A 3 46.89 -8.69 -32.29
N HIS A 4 46.55 -8.91 -33.57
CA HIS A 4 45.73 -7.96 -34.32
C HIS A 4 44.26 -8.07 -33.92
N ILE A 5 43.78 -9.29 -33.66
CA ILE A 5 42.39 -9.53 -33.22
C ILE A 5 42.18 -8.96 -31.82
N THR A 6 43.13 -9.13 -30.90
CA THR A 6 43.01 -8.61 -29.52
C THR A 6 43.02 -7.07 -29.45
N LYS A 7 43.71 -6.38 -30.36
CA LYS A 7 43.67 -4.92 -30.47
C LYS A 7 42.38 -4.36 -31.08
N SER A 8 41.68 -5.13 -31.92
CA SER A 8 40.43 -4.70 -32.56
C SER A 8 39.19 -4.89 -31.68
N ILE A 9 39.27 -5.70 -30.61
CA ILE A 9 38.13 -6.01 -29.74
C ILE A 9 37.56 -4.75 -29.06
N PRO A 10 38.36 -3.84 -28.47
CA PRO A 10 37.83 -2.62 -27.85
C PRO A 10 37.10 -1.72 -28.85
N GLU A 11 37.67 -1.49 -30.04
CA GLU A 11 37.06 -0.65 -31.09
C GLU A 11 35.76 -1.27 -31.64
N LEU A 12 35.71 -2.60 -31.78
CA LEU A 12 34.49 -3.30 -32.21
C LEU A 12 33.41 -3.29 -31.12
N VAL A 13 33.79 -3.42 -29.85
CA VAL A 13 32.88 -3.30 -28.71
C VAL A 13 32.34 -1.86 -28.63
N GLU A 14 33.17 -0.85 -28.84
CA GLU A 14 32.78 0.57 -28.85
C GLU A 14 31.83 0.89 -30.02
N LYS A 15 32.16 0.46 -31.25
CA LYS A 15 31.26 0.58 -32.42
C LYS A 15 29.93 -0.14 -32.24
N TYR A 16 29.95 -1.36 -31.71
CA TYR A 16 28.74 -2.12 -31.42
C TYR A 16 27.89 -1.43 -30.34
N SER A 17 28.53 -0.83 -29.34
CA SER A 17 27.86 -0.07 -28.28
C SER A 17 27.20 1.22 -28.83
N ASP A 18 27.86 1.91 -29.76
CA ASP A 18 27.35 3.14 -30.38
C ASP A 18 26.15 2.87 -31.30
N GLU A 19 26.19 1.81 -32.12
CA GLU A 19 25.05 1.41 -32.99
C GLU A 19 23.78 1.04 -32.19
N HIS A 20 23.93 0.46 -30.99
CA HIS A 20 22.78 0.13 -30.13
C HIS A 20 22.21 1.34 -29.38
N LYS A 21 23.03 2.35 -29.12
CA LYS A 21 22.59 3.63 -28.55
C LYS A 21 21.70 4.39 -29.54
N GLU A 22 22.12 4.46 -30.81
CA GLU A 22 21.38 5.16 -31.87
C GLU A 22 19.97 4.61 -32.09
N THR A 23 19.81 3.28 -32.04
CA THR A 23 18.49 2.64 -32.24
C THR A 23 17.54 2.97 -31.08
N SER A 24 18.05 2.96 -29.85
CA SER A 24 17.27 3.27 -28.65
C SER A 24 16.80 4.73 -28.65
N ASP A 25 17.73 5.64 -28.94
CA ASP A 25 17.48 7.08 -28.98
C ASP A 25 16.50 7.50 -30.08
N MET A 26 16.53 6.83 -31.25
CA MET A 26 15.54 7.04 -32.31
C MET A 26 14.14 6.53 -31.95
N MET A 27 14.05 5.42 -31.20
CA MET A 27 12.77 4.76 -30.92
C MET A 27 12.01 5.45 -29.78
N VAL A 28 12.69 5.95 -28.74
CA VAL A 28 12.06 6.56 -27.56
C VAL A 28 11.00 7.63 -27.92
N PRO A 29 11.23 8.61 -28.82
CA PRO A 29 10.22 9.60 -29.20
C PRO A 29 8.95 9.01 -29.80
N ILE A 30 9.08 7.93 -30.59
CA ILE A 30 7.95 7.23 -31.23
C ILE A 30 7.16 6.47 -30.16
N LEU A 31 7.86 5.79 -29.26
CA LEU A 31 7.28 5.01 -28.18
C LEU A 31 6.50 5.89 -27.18
N LEU A 32 7.02 7.09 -26.87
CA LEU A 32 6.34 8.05 -26.00
C LEU A 32 4.98 8.50 -26.54
N LYS A 33 4.84 8.62 -27.87
CA LYS A 33 3.58 8.99 -28.54
C LYS A 33 2.59 7.82 -28.55
N LYS A 34 3.08 6.59 -28.75
CA LYS A 34 2.24 5.39 -28.87
C LYS A 34 1.73 4.88 -27.50
N GLY A 35 2.51 5.11 -26.45
CA GLY A 35 2.23 4.61 -25.10
C GLY A 35 2.68 3.16 -24.90
N LEU A 36 2.98 2.81 -23.64
CA LEU A 36 3.49 1.48 -23.24
C LEU A 36 2.49 0.35 -23.49
N ASP A 37 1.18 0.62 -23.47
CA ASP A 37 0.15 -0.41 -23.63
C ASP A 37 0.03 -0.94 -25.05
N ASN A 38 0.49 -0.19 -26.04
CA ASN A 38 0.36 -0.51 -27.47
C ASN A 38 1.70 -0.98 -28.08
N LEU A 39 2.62 -1.42 -27.23
CA LEU A 39 4.03 -1.57 -27.54
C LEU A 39 4.36 -3.05 -27.74
N ASP A 40 4.54 -3.45 -28.99
CA ASP A 40 5.03 -4.78 -29.36
C ASP A 40 6.54 -4.69 -29.66
N LEU A 41 7.35 -5.31 -28.81
CA LEU A 41 8.81 -5.40 -28.94
C LEU A 41 9.27 -6.83 -29.21
N SER A 42 8.36 -7.74 -29.60
CA SER A 42 8.68 -9.15 -29.87
C SER A 42 9.70 -9.34 -30.98
N MET A 43 9.86 -8.34 -31.86
CA MET A 43 10.83 -8.35 -32.95
C MET A 43 12.28 -8.04 -32.52
N PHE A 44 12.49 -7.58 -31.29
CA PHE A 44 13.82 -7.25 -30.76
C PHE A 44 14.37 -8.38 -29.89
N SER A 45 15.70 -8.50 -29.82
CA SER A 45 16.33 -9.39 -28.83
C SER A 45 16.02 -8.88 -27.40
N PRO A 46 16.05 -9.77 -26.39
CA PRO A 46 15.83 -9.38 -25.00
C PRO A 46 16.69 -8.19 -24.56
N GLU A 47 17.98 -8.19 -24.92
CA GLU A 47 18.94 -7.15 -24.55
C GLU A 47 18.57 -5.79 -25.17
N LYS A 48 18.13 -5.79 -26.45
CA LYS A 48 17.68 -4.58 -27.13
C LYS A 48 16.37 -4.07 -26.58
N LYS A 49 15.44 -4.97 -26.26
CA LYS A 49 14.17 -4.62 -25.61
C LYS A 49 14.42 -3.92 -24.28
N ASP A 50 15.33 -4.45 -23.47
CA ASP A 50 15.69 -3.87 -22.18
C ASP A 50 16.36 -2.51 -22.33
N ALA A 51 17.29 -2.37 -23.28
CA ALA A 51 17.92 -1.08 -23.58
C ALA A 51 16.88 -0.01 -23.97
N ILE A 52 15.98 -0.32 -24.91
CA ILE A 52 14.92 0.58 -25.36
C ILE A 52 13.99 0.97 -24.20
N LEU A 53 13.56 0.00 -23.40
CA LEU A 53 12.64 0.25 -22.28
C LEU A 53 13.30 1.03 -21.14
N ASN A 54 14.58 0.79 -20.85
CA ASN A 54 15.34 1.57 -19.88
C ASN A 54 15.51 3.03 -20.35
N SER A 55 15.90 3.25 -21.61
CA SER A 55 15.99 4.60 -22.19
C SER A 55 14.63 5.31 -22.21
N LEU A 56 13.55 4.59 -22.52
CA LEU A 56 12.19 5.11 -22.46
C LEU A 56 11.80 5.50 -21.03
N ALA A 57 12.14 4.67 -20.03
CA ALA A 57 11.87 4.97 -18.64
C ALA A 57 12.60 6.24 -18.17
N GLU A 58 13.87 6.43 -18.54
CA GLU A 58 14.64 7.64 -18.22
C GLU A 58 14.00 8.90 -18.79
N GLU A 59 13.55 8.85 -20.03
CA GLU A 59 12.88 9.97 -20.68
C GLU A 59 11.49 10.23 -20.08
N LEU A 60 10.76 9.18 -19.68
CA LEU A 60 9.48 9.31 -18.97
C LEU A 60 9.66 9.98 -17.59
N ILE A 61 10.72 9.63 -16.86
CA ILE A 61 11.08 10.27 -15.57
C ILE A 61 11.33 11.77 -15.78
N LYS A 62 12.14 12.14 -16.79
CA LYS A 62 12.43 13.55 -17.11
C LYS A 62 11.17 14.35 -17.42
N ARG A 63 10.13 13.69 -17.96
CA ARG A 63 8.83 14.31 -18.30
C ARG A 63 7.79 14.23 -17.17
N GLY A 64 8.15 13.70 -16.00
CA GLY A 64 7.23 13.52 -14.88
C GLY A 64 6.18 12.42 -15.10
N ARG A 65 6.30 11.60 -16.14
CA ARG A 65 5.40 10.46 -16.43
C ARG A 65 5.84 9.22 -15.65
N THR A 66 5.76 9.33 -14.34
CA THR A 66 6.39 8.41 -13.39
C THR A 66 5.76 7.02 -13.35
N GLN A 67 4.45 6.90 -13.48
CA GLN A 67 3.77 5.59 -13.52
C GLN A 67 4.18 4.77 -14.76
N ASP A 68 4.28 5.43 -15.90
CA ASP A 68 4.74 4.82 -17.14
C ASP A 68 6.22 4.38 -17.02
N ALA A 69 7.05 5.20 -16.38
CA ALA A 69 8.46 4.84 -16.15
C ALA A 69 8.60 3.61 -15.26
N ILE A 70 7.86 3.54 -14.14
CA ILE A 70 7.86 2.37 -13.24
C ILE A 70 7.42 1.12 -14.01
N LYS A 71 6.38 1.23 -14.83
CA LYS A 71 5.90 0.13 -15.67
C LYS A 71 6.99 -0.37 -16.63
N ALA A 72 7.66 0.54 -17.33
CA ALA A 72 8.76 0.20 -18.22
C ALA A 72 9.91 -0.51 -17.48
N LEU A 73 10.33 -0.01 -16.32
CA LEU A 73 11.40 -0.62 -15.51
C LEU A 73 11.00 -1.97 -14.90
N THR A 74 9.72 -2.14 -14.58
CA THR A 74 9.19 -3.43 -14.11
C THR A 74 9.25 -4.47 -15.22
N MET A 75 8.97 -4.07 -16.47
CA MET A 75 9.05 -4.97 -17.63
C MET A 75 10.48 -5.42 -17.94
N THR A 76 11.49 -4.61 -17.64
CA THR A 76 12.91 -4.98 -17.81
C THR A 76 13.51 -5.69 -16.59
N GLY A 77 12.79 -5.72 -15.46
CA GLY A 77 13.33 -6.27 -14.21
C GLY A 77 14.52 -5.48 -13.66
N ASN A 78 14.71 -4.22 -14.07
CA ASN A 78 15.84 -3.39 -13.67
C ASN A 78 15.67 -2.86 -12.22
N LYS A 79 15.97 -3.73 -11.26
CA LYS A 79 15.82 -3.44 -9.81
C LYS A 79 16.62 -2.23 -9.35
N GLN A 80 17.86 -2.09 -9.83
CA GLN A 80 18.73 -0.98 -9.44
C GLN A 80 18.13 0.37 -9.85
N LYS A 81 17.60 0.46 -11.09
CA LYS A 81 16.98 1.68 -11.57
C LYS A 81 15.66 1.98 -10.83
N LEU A 82 14.88 0.96 -10.49
CA LEU A 82 13.70 1.13 -9.64
C LEU A 82 14.07 1.71 -8.27
N ILE A 83 15.19 1.28 -7.66
CA ILE A 83 15.68 1.85 -6.40
C ILE A 83 16.09 3.32 -6.58
N GLU A 84 16.82 3.66 -7.64
CA GLU A 84 17.20 5.06 -7.94
C GLU A 84 15.97 5.96 -8.12
N VAL A 85 14.95 5.46 -8.81
CA VAL A 85 13.67 6.18 -8.98
C VAL A 85 12.94 6.31 -7.64
N GLY A 86 12.95 5.26 -6.81
CA GLY A 86 12.44 5.30 -5.44
C GLY A 86 13.14 6.37 -4.61
N ASP A 87 14.47 6.42 -4.62
CA ASP A 87 15.27 7.42 -3.90
C ASP A 87 14.94 8.85 -4.38
N SER A 88 14.71 9.03 -5.68
CA SER A 88 14.24 10.30 -6.24
C SER A 88 12.85 10.69 -5.69
N PHE A 89 11.91 9.75 -5.58
CA PHE A 89 10.62 10.02 -4.96
C PHE A 89 10.73 10.42 -3.49
N VAL A 90 11.63 9.79 -2.73
CA VAL A 90 11.90 10.18 -1.35
C VAL A 90 12.37 11.64 -1.30
N SER A 91 13.28 12.05 -2.19
CA SER A 91 13.76 13.44 -2.25
C SER A 91 12.66 14.45 -2.59
N MET A 92 11.61 14.02 -3.29
CA MET A 92 10.41 14.81 -3.61
C MET A 92 9.29 14.65 -2.58
N ASN A 93 9.53 13.96 -1.46
CA ASN A 93 8.54 13.64 -0.42
C ASN A 93 7.32 12.85 -0.93
N MET A 94 7.47 12.08 -2.01
CA MET A 94 6.44 11.20 -2.58
C MET A 94 6.57 9.78 -2.03
N LEU A 95 6.39 9.61 -0.73
CA LEU A 95 6.78 8.37 -0.02
C LEU A 95 6.01 7.12 -0.50
N SER A 96 4.72 7.26 -0.82
CA SER A 96 3.91 6.14 -1.31
C SER A 96 4.42 5.55 -2.63
N ASN A 97 4.88 6.43 -3.54
CA ASN A 97 5.49 6.04 -4.80
C ASN A 97 6.87 5.39 -4.59
N ALA A 98 7.65 5.91 -3.65
CA ALA A 98 8.93 5.30 -3.29
C ALA A 98 8.75 3.86 -2.78
N ILE A 99 7.76 3.64 -1.92
CA ILE A 99 7.39 2.30 -1.41
C ILE A 99 7.06 1.34 -2.55
N ASP A 100 6.27 1.79 -3.54
CA ASP A 100 5.94 0.94 -4.69
C ASP A 100 7.17 0.57 -5.52
N CYS A 101 8.07 1.53 -5.76
CA CYS A 101 9.34 1.27 -6.44
C CYS A 101 10.21 0.26 -5.68
N TYR A 102 10.38 0.44 -4.36
CA TYR A 102 11.20 -0.47 -3.56
C TYR A 102 10.58 -1.86 -3.46
N HIS A 103 9.25 -1.97 -3.41
CA HIS A 103 8.55 -3.25 -3.44
C HIS A 103 8.78 -3.98 -4.77
N LEU A 104 8.60 -3.30 -5.90
CA LEU A 104 8.85 -3.87 -7.23
C LEU A 104 10.32 -4.28 -7.40
N ALA A 105 11.25 -3.51 -6.83
CA ALA A 105 12.67 -3.86 -6.80
C ALA A 105 13.02 -5.02 -5.84
N ASN A 106 12.09 -5.45 -4.97
CA ASN A 106 12.34 -6.34 -3.84
C ASN A 106 13.44 -5.82 -2.88
N ALA A 107 13.53 -4.50 -2.70
CA ALA A 107 14.50 -3.84 -1.84
C ALA A 107 13.97 -3.74 -0.40
N GLN A 108 14.04 -4.85 0.33
CA GLN A 108 13.50 -4.96 1.70
C GLN A 108 14.10 -3.92 2.66
N ASP A 109 15.43 -3.72 2.64
CA ASP A 109 16.10 -2.76 3.51
C ASP A 109 15.58 -1.32 3.29
N LYS A 110 15.35 -0.94 2.02
CA LYS A 110 14.80 0.36 1.65
C LYS A 110 13.34 0.52 2.08
N LEU A 111 12.53 -0.53 1.97
CA LEU A 111 11.15 -0.54 2.49
C LEU A 111 11.11 -0.33 4.01
N ILE A 112 12.04 -0.98 4.72
CA ILE A 112 12.17 -0.84 6.18
C ILE A 112 12.58 0.59 6.54
N GLU A 113 13.57 1.15 5.86
CA GLU A 113 14.06 2.52 6.07
C GLU A 113 12.95 3.55 5.83
N ILE A 114 12.27 3.46 4.68
CA ILE A 114 11.21 4.42 4.36
C ILE A 114 10.00 4.27 5.29
N GLY A 115 9.68 3.05 5.73
CA GLY A 115 8.63 2.82 6.72
C GLY A 115 8.93 3.48 8.07
N GLU A 116 10.19 3.45 8.52
CA GLU A 116 10.64 4.13 9.75
C GLU A 116 10.55 5.66 9.62
N VAL A 117 10.91 6.21 8.45
CA VAL A 117 10.72 7.63 8.15
C VAL A 117 9.24 8.00 8.20
N CYS A 118 8.38 7.24 7.51
CA CYS A 118 6.93 7.46 7.51
C CYS A 118 6.33 7.43 8.93
N LEU A 119 6.76 6.46 9.76
CA LEU A 119 6.31 6.34 11.15
C LEU A 119 6.71 7.57 11.98
N ARG A 120 7.98 8.00 11.86
CA ARG A 120 8.49 9.17 12.58
C ARG A 120 7.73 10.44 12.20
N ASP A 121 7.50 10.62 10.91
CA ASP A 121 6.81 11.79 10.36
C ASP A 121 5.27 11.73 10.54
N GLY A 122 4.76 10.62 11.08
CA GLY A 122 3.35 10.42 11.37
C GLY A 122 2.50 10.07 10.13
N GLN A 123 3.13 9.74 9.01
CA GLN A 123 2.50 9.22 7.78
C GLN A 123 2.13 7.75 7.95
N MET A 124 1.12 7.49 8.79
CA MET A 124 0.78 6.13 9.23
C MET A 124 0.38 5.20 8.08
N THR A 125 -0.38 5.69 7.11
CA THR A 125 -0.83 4.88 5.96
C THR A 125 0.35 4.31 5.18
N ASP A 126 1.36 5.14 4.91
CA ASP A 126 2.55 4.72 4.17
C ASP A 126 3.48 3.84 5.03
N ALA A 127 3.59 4.11 6.34
CA ALA A 127 4.32 3.24 7.27
C ALA A 127 3.70 1.82 7.32
N ILE A 128 2.37 1.74 7.42
CA ILE A 128 1.63 0.46 7.40
C ILE A 128 1.87 -0.25 6.08
N LYS A 129 1.73 0.46 4.95
CA LYS A 129 1.97 -0.10 3.61
C LYS A 129 3.38 -0.70 3.51
N ALA A 130 4.40 0.06 3.91
CA ALA A 130 5.79 -0.39 3.86
C ALA A 130 6.03 -1.65 4.70
N PHE A 131 5.67 -1.64 6.00
CA PHE A 131 5.93 -2.80 6.86
C PHE A 131 5.06 -4.02 6.55
N LYS A 132 3.86 -3.80 6.00
CA LYS A 132 3.02 -4.89 5.48
C LYS A 132 3.66 -5.59 4.28
N LEU A 133 4.29 -4.83 3.38
CA LEU A 133 5.00 -5.39 2.22
C LEU A 133 6.28 -6.15 2.62
N VAL A 134 6.91 -5.74 3.73
CA VAL A 134 8.06 -6.45 4.31
C VAL A 134 7.62 -7.70 5.09
N GLY A 135 6.40 -7.70 5.63
CA GLY A 135 5.89 -8.78 6.50
C GLY A 135 6.45 -8.68 7.93
N ASP A 136 6.96 -7.52 8.34
CA ASP A 136 7.53 -7.31 9.67
C ASP A 136 6.42 -7.02 10.69
N SER A 137 6.03 -8.07 11.42
CA SER A 137 4.96 -8.00 12.43
C SER A 137 5.33 -7.15 13.64
N ASP A 138 6.61 -7.08 14.00
CA ASP A 138 7.08 -6.28 15.14
C ASP A 138 7.00 -4.79 14.81
N LYS A 139 7.40 -4.39 13.60
CA LYS A 139 7.26 -3.00 13.14
C LYS A 139 5.80 -2.61 12.94
N LEU A 140 4.96 -3.50 12.42
CA LEU A 140 3.51 -3.26 12.36
C LEU A 140 2.91 -3.04 13.75
N ASN A 141 3.27 -3.86 14.75
CA ASN A 141 2.84 -3.65 16.14
C ASN A 141 3.25 -2.25 16.65
N LYS A 142 4.49 -1.82 16.40
CA LYS A 142 4.94 -0.47 16.77
C LYS A 142 4.13 0.64 16.11
N VAL A 143 3.81 0.49 14.82
CA VAL A 143 2.95 1.46 14.11
C VAL A 143 1.55 1.49 14.72
N ALA A 144 0.98 0.32 15.06
CA ALA A 144 -0.34 0.23 15.66
C ALA A 144 -0.38 0.91 17.04
N ASP A 145 0.62 0.66 17.89
CA ASP A 145 0.76 1.31 19.19
C ASP A 145 0.92 2.83 19.06
N GLU A 146 1.70 3.29 18.08
CA GLU A 146 1.86 4.73 17.83
C GLU A 146 0.59 5.37 17.28
N CYS A 147 -0.14 4.67 16.39
CA CYS A 147 -1.46 5.10 15.93
C CYS A 147 -2.44 5.22 17.11
N PHE A 148 -2.42 4.24 18.02
CA PHE A 148 -3.28 4.25 19.20
C PHE A 148 -2.96 5.42 20.14
N LYS A 149 -1.68 5.68 20.42
CA LYS A 149 -1.23 6.82 21.23
C LYS A 149 -1.62 8.18 20.63
N ARG A 150 -1.59 8.30 19.31
CA ARG A 150 -1.96 9.51 18.58
C ARG A 150 -3.45 9.59 18.22
N GLU A 151 -4.28 8.72 18.81
CA GLU A 151 -5.73 8.67 18.59
C GLU A 151 -6.14 8.45 17.11
N LYS A 152 -5.24 7.88 16.30
CA LYS A 152 -5.50 7.45 14.92
C LYS A 152 -6.14 6.07 14.92
N TYR A 153 -7.31 5.95 15.55
CA TYR A 153 -7.95 4.67 15.86
C TYR A 153 -8.25 3.81 14.64
N GLN A 154 -8.67 4.40 13.52
CA GLN A 154 -8.91 3.65 12.29
C GLN A 154 -7.66 2.86 11.83
N SER A 155 -6.49 3.51 11.84
CA SER A 155 -5.23 2.87 11.46
C SER A 155 -4.78 1.84 12.50
N ALA A 156 -4.94 2.13 13.79
CA ALA A 156 -4.62 1.17 14.85
C ALA A 156 -5.48 -0.10 14.73
N ILE A 157 -6.79 0.04 14.50
CA ILE A 157 -7.73 -1.07 14.30
C ILE A 157 -7.34 -1.91 13.08
N GLU A 158 -7.01 -1.27 11.96
CA GLU A 158 -6.57 -1.98 10.75
C GLU A 158 -5.37 -2.87 11.04
N VAL A 159 -4.34 -2.31 11.69
CA VAL A 159 -3.09 -3.05 11.93
C VAL A 159 -3.28 -4.14 12.97
N PHE A 160 -3.94 -3.86 14.10
CA PHE A 160 -4.19 -4.91 15.11
C PHE A 160 -5.07 -6.04 14.56
N ASN A 161 -5.98 -5.75 13.63
CA ASN A 161 -6.74 -6.78 12.92
C ASN A 161 -5.86 -7.61 11.97
N ILE A 162 -4.96 -6.98 11.20
CA ILE A 162 -3.99 -7.70 10.35
C ILE A 162 -3.13 -8.65 11.21
N LEU A 163 -2.75 -8.22 12.41
CA LEU A 163 -1.92 -8.99 13.34
C LEU A 163 -2.73 -10.00 14.18
N GLY A 164 -4.06 -10.02 14.07
CA GLY A 164 -4.92 -10.87 14.89
C GLY A 164 -4.90 -10.57 16.39
N ASN A 165 -4.48 -9.36 16.78
CA ASN A 165 -4.34 -8.98 18.18
C ASN A 165 -5.68 -8.52 18.78
N ARG A 166 -6.48 -9.50 19.21
CA ARG A 166 -7.83 -9.27 19.78
C ARG A 166 -7.81 -8.45 21.05
N GLU A 167 -6.83 -8.66 21.93
CA GLU A 167 -6.72 -7.91 23.19
C GLU A 167 -6.51 -6.41 22.93
N LYS A 168 -5.61 -6.08 22.00
CA LYS A 168 -5.39 -4.68 21.60
C LYS A 168 -6.59 -4.07 20.90
N LEU A 169 -7.32 -4.83 20.08
CA LEU A 169 -8.58 -4.35 19.51
C LEU A 169 -9.61 -4.01 20.60
N ILE A 170 -9.73 -4.82 21.64
CA ILE A 170 -10.61 -4.52 22.79
C ILE A 170 -10.13 -3.25 23.52
N GLU A 171 -8.82 -3.11 23.74
CA GLU A 171 -8.23 -1.90 24.37
C GLU A 171 -8.55 -0.63 23.56
N VAL A 172 -8.40 -0.69 22.23
CA VAL A 172 -8.78 0.41 21.34
C VAL A 172 -10.27 0.70 21.44
N GLY A 173 -11.11 -0.34 21.44
CA GLY A 173 -12.56 -0.17 21.56
C GLY A 173 -12.97 0.47 22.88
N ASP A 174 -12.36 0.06 23.99
CA ASP A 174 -12.62 0.62 25.32
C ASP A 174 -12.23 2.11 25.37
N LYS A 175 -11.08 2.48 24.78
CA LYS A 175 -10.63 3.87 24.70
C LYS A 175 -11.57 4.72 23.83
N CYS A 176 -11.96 4.23 22.66
CA CYS A 176 -12.93 4.89 21.78
C CYS A 176 -14.27 5.11 22.49
N LEU A 177 -14.74 4.14 23.26
CA LEU A 177 -15.97 4.23 24.03
C LEU A 177 -15.89 5.33 25.11
N MET A 178 -14.76 5.46 25.79
CA MET A 178 -14.54 6.53 26.78
C MET A 178 -14.62 7.95 26.18
N TYR A 179 -14.27 8.11 24.90
CA TYR A 179 -14.35 9.39 24.19
C TYR A 179 -15.57 9.53 23.29
N ASP A 180 -16.60 8.69 23.50
CA ASP A 180 -17.85 8.68 22.72
C ASP A 180 -17.66 8.46 21.20
N GLN A 181 -16.53 7.86 20.81
CA GLN A 181 -16.24 7.48 19.42
C GLN A 181 -16.84 6.11 19.09
N LEU A 182 -18.17 6.01 19.17
CA LEU A 182 -18.90 4.75 19.20
C LEU A 182 -18.68 3.89 17.93
N VAL A 183 -18.54 4.51 16.76
CA VAL A 183 -18.31 3.81 15.48
C VAL A 183 -16.98 3.04 15.49
N TYR A 184 -15.90 3.65 16.01
CA TYR A 184 -14.62 2.97 16.13
C TYR A 184 -14.64 1.91 17.21
N ALA A 185 -15.36 2.14 18.31
CA ALA A 185 -15.55 1.14 19.36
C ALA A 185 -16.26 -0.12 18.82
N GLU A 186 -17.37 0.06 18.09
CA GLU A 186 -18.13 -1.03 17.46
C GLU A 186 -17.24 -1.85 16.52
N LYS A 187 -16.53 -1.17 15.62
CA LYS A 187 -15.65 -1.83 14.64
C LYS A 187 -14.53 -2.61 15.34
N ALA A 188 -13.92 -2.04 16.38
CA ALA A 188 -12.86 -2.71 17.11
C ALA A 188 -13.38 -3.97 17.85
N TYR A 189 -14.53 -3.87 18.53
CA TYR A 189 -15.14 -5.00 19.21
C TYR A 189 -15.63 -6.09 18.25
N GLN A 190 -16.16 -5.69 17.09
CA GLN A 190 -16.57 -6.63 16.03
C GLN A 190 -15.38 -7.45 15.55
N LEU A 191 -14.26 -6.79 15.22
CA LEU A 191 -13.05 -7.46 14.74
C LEU A 191 -12.39 -8.32 15.84
N ALA A 192 -12.58 -7.97 17.12
CA ALA A 192 -12.15 -8.77 18.25
C ALA A 192 -13.07 -9.95 18.60
N ASP A 193 -14.25 -10.07 17.97
CA ASP A 193 -15.35 -10.98 18.36
C ASP A 193 -15.76 -10.82 19.85
N ALA A 194 -15.74 -9.58 20.35
CA ALA A 194 -15.99 -9.25 21.75
C ALA A 194 -17.50 -9.06 22.01
N LYS A 195 -18.27 -10.16 22.02
CA LYS A 195 -19.74 -10.16 22.13
C LYS A 195 -20.27 -9.41 23.36
N ASP A 196 -19.63 -9.56 24.52
CA ASP A 196 -20.04 -8.86 25.75
C ASP A 196 -19.86 -7.34 25.63
N LYS A 197 -18.79 -6.89 24.96
CA LYS A 197 -18.54 -5.47 24.69
C LYS A 197 -19.54 -4.91 23.69
N LEU A 198 -19.87 -5.67 22.65
CA LEU A 198 -20.90 -5.30 21.68
C LEU A 198 -22.30 -5.19 22.31
N ASN A 199 -22.66 -6.11 23.21
CA ASN A 199 -23.90 -6.00 23.99
C ASN A 199 -23.97 -4.71 24.80
N ARG A 200 -22.89 -4.41 25.53
CA ARG A 200 -22.79 -3.16 26.31
C ARG A 200 -22.85 -1.92 25.41
N LEU A 201 -22.25 -1.98 24.22
CA LEU A 201 -22.34 -0.90 23.25
C LEU A 201 -23.77 -0.72 22.72
N GLY A 202 -24.49 -1.83 22.50
CA GLY A 202 -25.92 -1.85 22.21
C GLY A 202 -26.75 -1.15 23.30
N ASP A 203 -26.47 -1.42 24.58
CA ASP A 203 -27.13 -0.75 25.70
C ASP A 203 -26.90 0.77 25.68
N ILE A 204 -25.68 1.18 25.32
CA ILE A 204 -25.29 2.59 25.23
C ILE A 204 -26.04 3.28 24.08
N TYR A 205 -26.10 2.65 22.90
CA TYR A 205 -26.88 3.17 21.78
C TYR A 205 -28.38 3.27 22.12
N LEU A 206 -28.92 2.27 22.83
CA LEU A 206 -30.33 2.27 23.26
C LEU A 206 -30.62 3.43 24.22
N LYS A 207 -29.74 3.68 25.20
CA LYS A 207 -29.84 4.82 26.12
C LYS A 207 -29.74 6.18 25.41
N LYS A 208 -29.05 6.23 24.27
CA LYS A 208 -28.95 7.41 23.40
C LYS A 208 -30.07 7.49 22.37
N GLU A 209 -31.03 6.56 22.40
CA GLU A 209 -32.15 6.47 21.44
C GLU A 209 -31.71 6.24 19.98
N ILE A 210 -30.49 5.76 19.75
CA ILE A 210 -29.95 5.46 18.41
C ILE A 210 -30.26 3.99 18.07
N LEU A 211 -31.54 3.72 17.79
CA LEU A 211 -32.06 2.35 17.76
C LEU A 211 -31.49 1.48 16.63
N SER A 212 -31.17 2.05 15.46
CA SER A 212 -30.55 1.31 14.35
C SER A 212 -29.15 0.80 14.70
N SER A 213 -28.35 1.64 15.37
CA SER A 213 -27.01 1.25 15.84
C SER A 213 -27.08 0.27 17.01
N ALA A 214 -28.05 0.43 17.92
CA ALA A 214 -28.29 -0.54 18.98
C ALA A 214 -28.63 -1.92 18.40
N TYR A 215 -29.55 -1.98 17.44
CA TYR A 215 -29.92 -3.21 16.74
C TYR A 215 -28.71 -3.87 16.07
N ARG A 216 -27.91 -3.09 15.33
CA ARG A 216 -26.68 -3.60 14.69
C ARG A 216 -25.69 -4.16 15.71
N ALA A 217 -25.43 -3.44 16.81
CA ALA A 217 -24.52 -3.90 17.85
C ALA A 217 -24.98 -5.22 18.49
N TYR A 218 -26.28 -5.36 18.81
CA TYR A 218 -26.84 -6.62 19.31
C TYR A 218 -26.81 -7.75 18.28
N LYS A 219 -26.97 -7.43 17.00
CA LYS A 219 -26.86 -8.40 15.90
C LYS A 219 -25.45 -8.95 15.82
N LEU A 220 -24.43 -8.07 15.86
CA LEU A 220 -23.03 -8.46 15.91
C LEU A 220 -22.70 -9.28 17.18
N ALA A 221 -23.35 -8.97 18.31
CA ALA A 221 -23.20 -9.73 19.55
C ALA A 221 -23.93 -11.09 19.57
N ASN A 222 -24.78 -11.37 18.57
CA ASN A 222 -25.73 -12.51 18.55
C ASN A 222 -26.73 -12.52 19.73
N ASN A 223 -27.19 -11.35 20.17
CA ASN A 223 -28.15 -11.22 21.28
C ASN A 223 -29.59 -11.28 20.77
N GLN A 224 -30.10 -12.50 20.59
CA GLN A 224 -31.43 -12.76 20.04
C GLN A 224 -32.56 -12.10 20.84
N THR A 225 -32.44 -12.09 22.17
CA THR A 225 -33.43 -11.48 23.06
C THR A 225 -33.61 -9.99 22.78
N MET A 226 -32.52 -9.25 22.66
CA MET A 226 -32.58 -7.80 22.38
C MET A 226 -33.03 -7.51 20.95
N LEU A 227 -32.63 -8.34 19.98
CA LEU A 227 -33.11 -8.20 18.60
C LEU A 227 -34.64 -8.36 18.50
N GLU A 228 -35.21 -9.37 19.15
CA GLU A 228 -36.66 -9.57 19.18
C GLU A 228 -37.40 -8.46 19.91
N PHE A 229 -36.84 -7.98 21.02
CA PHE A 229 -37.37 -6.83 21.75
C PHE A 229 -37.45 -5.60 20.84
N LEU A 230 -36.37 -5.26 20.13
CA LEU A 230 -36.34 -4.11 19.24
C LEU A 230 -37.29 -4.25 18.05
N LYS A 231 -37.34 -5.44 17.45
CA LYS A 231 -38.29 -5.77 16.36
C LYS A 231 -39.74 -5.55 16.76
N ARG A 232 -40.15 -6.12 17.90
CA ARG A 232 -41.57 -6.10 18.32
C ARG A 232 -42.05 -4.73 18.79
N ASN A 233 -41.19 -3.96 19.44
CA ASN A 233 -41.61 -2.71 20.08
C ASN A 233 -41.36 -1.47 19.20
N PHE A 234 -40.37 -1.53 18.30
CA PHE A 234 -39.95 -0.37 17.50
C PHE A 234 -40.01 -0.61 16.00
N ASN A 235 -40.45 -1.80 15.55
CA ASN A 235 -40.54 -2.19 14.14
C ASN A 235 -39.20 -2.04 13.38
N ILE A 236 -38.09 -2.33 14.06
CA ILE A 236 -36.73 -2.26 13.50
C ILE A 236 -36.34 -3.63 12.96
N GLY A 237 -36.03 -3.71 11.67
CA GLY A 237 -35.58 -4.92 10.99
C GLY A 237 -34.40 -4.66 10.05
N ASP A 238 -33.99 -5.70 9.32
CA ASP A 238 -32.84 -5.64 8.41
C ASP A 238 -33.10 -4.73 7.18
N ASP A 239 -34.34 -4.29 6.95
CA ASP A 239 -34.75 -3.49 5.80
C ASP A 239 -34.46 -1.97 5.92
N ASN A 240 -33.89 -1.52 7.06
CA ASN A 240 -33.58 -0.11 7.31
C ASN A 240 -32.09 0.27 7.11
N GLU A 241 -31.28 -0.57 6.47
CA GLU A 241 -29.85 -0.28 6.19
C GLU A 241 -29.61 0.60 4.94
N THR A 242 -30.66 1.11 4.29
CA THR A 242 -30.54 2.03 3.14
C THR A 242 -31.38 3.29 3.30
N VAL A 243 -30.86 4.29 4.02
CA VAL A 243 -30.93 5.73 3.67
C VAL A 243 -29.69 6.42 4.21
#